data_AF-A0A556N738-F1
#
_entry.id   AF-A0A556N738-F1
#
_cell.length_a   1.000
_cell.length_b   1.000
_cell.length_c   1.000
_cell.angle_alpha   90.00
_cell.angle_beta   90.00
_cell.angle_gamma   90.00
#
_symmetry.space_group_name_H-M   'P 1'
#
loop_
_entity.id
_entity.type
_entity.pdbx_description
1 polymer ?
#
loop_
_entity_poly.entity_id
_entity_poly.type
_entity_poly.pdbx_seq_one_letter_code
_entity_poly.pdbx_strand_id
1 'polypeptide(L)'
;MSKQAAGRMFQDMSFTVKSAKGKKLEQLIGVEDPDKEDGGPVLVYIKMEGISWSQYFLDVCFGVWENWGEIDMEDHAYAYHDYAKKFGVEGLAIKSASCKDNEIVLEFETGTKLVLKYKDPEDWEGYTEMIKIG
;
A
#
# COMPACT_ATOMS: atom_id res chain seq x y z
N MET A 1 -11.33 -12.26 18.41
CA MET A 1 -11.02 -13.31 17.42
C MET A 1 -10.24 -12.65 16.31
N SER A 2 -8.97 -13.02 16.12
CA SER A 2 -8.16 -12.55 14.99
C SER A 2 -8.82 -13.07 13.71
N LYS A 3 -9.12 -12.16 12.77
CA LYS A 3 -9.68 -12.54 11.47
C LYS A 3 -8.52 -13.10 10.65
N GLN A 4 -8.58 -14.41 10.40
CA GLN A 4 -7.61 -15.18 9.62
C GLN A 4 -7.33 -14.52 8.26
N ALA A 5 -6.06 -14.57 7.81
CA ALA A 5 -5.65 -14.08 6.49
C ALA A 5 -6.49 -14.74 5.40
N ALA A 6 -7.04 -13.95 4.48
CA ALA A 6 -7.76 -14.50 3.31
C ALA A 6 -6.83 -14.73 2.11
N GLY A 7 -5.58 -14.25 2.17
CA GLY A 7 -4.58 -14.42 1.12
C GLY A 7 -4.74 -13.45 -0.04
N ARG A 8 -4.21 -13.84 -1.22
CA ARG A 8 -4.22 -13.05 -2.47
C ARG A 8 -5.65 -12.68 -2.88
N MET A 9 -5.94 -11.38 -2.95
CA MET A 9 -7.22 -10.87 -3.45
C MET A 9 -7.12 -10.43 -4.90
N PHE A 10 -6.01 -9.75 -5.25
CA PHE A 10 -5.77 -9.25 -6.59
C PHE A 10 -4.29 -9.44 -6.98
N GLN A 11 -4.08 -9.80 -8.24
CA GLN A 11 -2.82 -9.78 -8.96
C GLN A 11 -3.16 -9.54 -10.43
N ASP A 12 -3.17 -8.27 -10.83
CA ASP A 12 -3.62 -7.86 -12.17
C ASP A 12 -3.05 -6.47 -12.52
N MET A 13 -3.09 -6.12 -13.80
CA MET A 13 -2.73 -4.79 -14.29
C MET A 13 -3.76 -3.74 -13.87
N SER A 14 -5.01 -4.16 -13.63
CA SER A 14 -6.10 -3.26 -13.24
C SER A 14 -7.08 -3.95 -12.29
N PHE A 15 -7.31 -3.36 -11.12
CA PHE A 15 -8.31 -3.83 -10.17
C PHE A 15 -8.85 -2.71 -9.27
N THR A 16 -9.92 -3.01 -8.54
CA THR A 16 -10.49 -2.11 -7.52
C THR A 16 -10.82 -2.88 -6.25
N VAL A 17 -10.32 -2.38 -5.13
CA VAL A 17 -10.52 -2.98 -3.80
C VAL A 17 -11.80 -2.42 -3.19
N LYS A 18 -12.94 -3.02 -3.57
CA LYS A 18 -14.27 -2.55 -3.14
C LYS A 18 -14.44 -2.49 -1.62
N SER A 19 -13.76 -3.35 -0.87
CA SER A 19 -13.81 -3.39 0.59
C SER A 19 -13.19 -2.16 1.27
N ALA A 20 -12.31 -1.42 0.58
CA ALA A 20 -11.65 -0.24 1.13
C ALA A 20 -12.54 1.01 1.15
N LYS A 21 -13.54 1.08 0.25
CA LYS A 21 -14.38 2.27 0.09
C LYS A 21 -15.14 2.63 1.37
N GLY A 22 -15.04 3.89 1.78
CA GLY A 22 -15.68 4.45 2.96
C GLY A 22 -14.99 4.09 4.28
N LYS A 23 -13.89 3.34 4.26
CA LYS A 23 -13.14 2.97 5.47
C LYS A 23 -12.17 4.07 5.86
N LYS A 24 -12.06 4.32 7.16
CA LYS A 24 -10.98 5.16 7.68
C LYS A 24 -9.66 4.40 7.62
N LEU A 25 -8.60 5.09 7.21
CA LEU A 25 -7.24 4.60 7.32
C LEU A 25 -6.80 4.68 8.78
N GLU A 26 -6.51 3.55 9.40
CA GLU A 26 -6.01 3.50 10.77
C GLU A 26 -4.48 3.57 10.79
N GLN A 27 -3.81 2.80 9.92
CA GLN A 27 -2.35 2.80 9.80
C GLN A 27 -1.94 2.46 8.36
N LEU A 28 -0.77 2.99 7.95
CA LEU A 28 -0.13 2.69 6.67
C LEU A 28 1.37 2.59 6.90
N ILE A 29 1.93 1.39 6.76
CA ILE A 29 3.34 1.13 7.03
C ILE A 29 4.04 0.78 5.71
N GLY A 30 4.97 1.62 5.29
CA GLY A 30 5.88 1.32 4.19
C GLY A 30 7.04 0.48 4.72
N VAL A 31 7.31 -0.65 4.06
CA VAL A 31 8.47 -1.50 4.30
C VAL A 31 9.52 -1.13 3.27
N GLU A 32 10.64 -0.61 3.73
CA GLU A 32 11.75 -0.14 2.90
C GLU A 32 12.98 -1.04 3.10
N ASP A 33 13.70 -1.28 2.02
CA ASP A 33 14.98 -2.00 2.03
C ASP A 33 16.10 -0.99 2.34
N PRO A 34 16.77 -1.07 3.50
CA PRO A 34 17.80 -0.11 3.91
C PRO A 34 19.00 -0.05 2.97
N ASP A 35 19.26 -1.10 2.19
CA ASP A 35 20.36 -1.14 1.24
C ASP A 35 20.04 -0.34 -0.05
N LYS A 36 18.81 0.16 -0.18
CA LYS A 36 18.34 0.97 -1.31
C LYS A 36 18.13 2.41 -0.86
N GLU A 37 19.21 3.21 -0.80
CA GLU A 37 19.22 4.60 -0.28
C GLU A 37 18.22 5.56 -0.97
N ASP A 38 17.78 5.23 -2.19
CA ASP A 38 16.75 5.97 -2.92
C ASP A 38 15.49 5.12 -3.20
N GLY A 39 15.27 4.03 -2.46
CA GLY A 39 14.09 3.19 -2.60
C GLY A 39 12.88 3.78 -1.89
N GLY A 40 11.69 3.68 -2.51
CA GLY A 40 10.43 3.71 -1.79
C GLY A 40 10.10 2.35 -1.17
N PRO A 41 8.86 2.17 -0.69
CA PRO A 41 8.49 0.94 -0.02
C PRO A 41 8.40 -0.21 -1.03
N VAL A 42 9.10 -1.32 -0.74
CA VAL A 42 8.97 -2.57 -1.51
C VAL A 42 7.61 -3.23 -1.26
N LEU A 43 7.03 -2.96 -0.09
CA LEU A 43 5.72 -3.43 0.31
C LEU A 43 5.05 -2.42 1.23
N VAL A 44 3.73 -2.34 1.18
CA VAL A 44 2.95 -1.48 2.07
C VAL A 44 1.90 -2.28 2.82
N TYR A 45 1.95 -2.23 4.14
CA TYR A 45 0.88 -2.70 5.00
C TYR A 45 -0.15 -1.62 5.21
N ILE A 46 -1.43 -1.98 5.12
CA ILE A 46 -2.56 -1.08 5.33
C ILE A 46 -3.54 -1.66 6.34
N LYS A 47 -3.88 -0.84 7.33
CA LYS A 47 -4.92 -1.12 8.30
C LYS A 47 -6.10 -0.17 8.08
N MET A 48 -7.28 -0.75 7.88
CA MET A 48 -8.52 -0.03 7.64
C MET A 48 -9.57 -0.40 8.67
N GLU A 49 -10.44 0.55 8.99
CA GLU A 49 -11.51 0.40 9.97
C GLU A 49 -12.38 -0.86 9.74
N GLY A 50 -12.32 -1.77 10.72
CA GLY A 50 -13.10 -3.01 10.73
C GLY A 50 -12.59 -4.12 9.78
N ILE A 51 -11.43 -3.92 9.15
CA ILE A 51 -10.78 -4.87 8.25
C ILE A 51 -9.48 -5.38 8.90
N SER A 52 -9.10 -6.63 8.64
CA SER A 52 -7.75 -7.13 8.98
C SER A 52 -6.67 -6.33 8.27
N TRP A 53 -5.40 -6.54 8.64
CA TRP A 53 -4.32 -5.99 7.84
C TRP A 53 -4.36 -6.54 6.42
N SER A 54 -4.11 -5.65 5.48
CA SER A 54 -3.81 -5.98 4.10
C SER A 54 -2.38 -5.59 3.78
N GLN A 55 -1.83 -6.20 2.74
CA GLN A 55 -0.59 -5.73 2.13
C GLN A 55 -0.79 -5.50 0.63
N TYR A 56 -0.07 -4.53 0.10
CA TYR A 56 -0.05 -4.27 -1.34
C TYR A 56 1.34 -3.84 -1.79
N PHE A 57 1.67 -4.19 -3.02
CA PHE A 57 2.98 -3.95 -3.64
C PHE A 57 2.88 -4.07 -5.15
N LEU A 58 3.95 -3.69 -5.84
CA LEU A 58 4.11 -3.92 -7.27
C LEU A 58 5.03 -5.12 -7.47
N ASP A 59 4.65 -5.98 -8.40
CA ASP A 59 5.40 -7.18 -8.78
C ASP A 59 5.36 -7.25 -10.30
N VAL A 60 6.53 -7.27 -10.95
CA VAL A 60 6.77 -7.18 -12.41
C VAL A 60 5.49 -7.28 -13.26
N CYS A 61 5.05 -6.15 -13.81
CA CYS A 61 3.84 -5.98 -14.63
C CYS A 61 2.47 -6.01 -13.92
N PHE A 62 2.41 -6.22 -12.60
CA PHE A 62 1.14 -6.31 -11.85
C PHE A 62 1.17 -5.49 -10.56
N GLY A 63 -0.01 -5.01 -10.17
CA GLY A 63 -0.28 -4.65 -8.79
C GLY A 63 -0.76 -5.88 -8.02
N VAL A 64 -0.38 -5.97 -6.75
CA VAL A 64 -0.80 -7.02 -5.84
C VAL A 64 -1.52 -6.43 -4.64
N TRP A 65 -2.61 -7.07 -4.22
CA TRP A 65 -3.29 -6.77 -2.96
C TRP A 65 -3.73 -8.05 -2.26
N GLU A 66 -3.39 -8.18 -0.98
CA GLU A 66 -3.65 -9.37 -0.18
C GLU A 66 -4.29 -8.99 1.15
N ASN A 67 -5.10 -9.90 1.69
CA ASN A 67 -5.53 -9.85 3.09
C ASN A 67 -4.56 -10.70 3.92
N TRP A 68 -3.74 -10.01 4.70
CA TRP A 68 -2.59 -10.58 5.41
C TRP A 68 -2.92 -10.99 6.85
N GLY A 69 -3.93 -10.38 7.47
CA GLY A 69 -4.34 -10.71 8.85
C GLY A 69 -3.63 -9.86 9.89
N GLU A 70 -2.51 -10.37 10.42
CA GLU A 70 -1.62 -9.72 11.38
C GLU A 70 -0.25 -9.50 10.72
N ILE A 71 0.43 -8.41 11.08
CA ILE A 71 1.75 -8.08 10.53
C ILE A 71 2.83 -8.31 11.58
N ASP A 72 4.01 -8.69 11.13
CA ASP A 72 5.22 -8.75 11.93
C ASP A 72 6.19 -7.67 11.44
N MET A 73 6.70 -6.86 12.37
CA MET A 73 7.61 -5.74 12.10
C MET A 73 8.97 -5.95 12.79
N GLU A 74 9.28 -7.18 13.23
CA GLU A 74 10.52 -7.52 13.90
C GLU A 74 11.65 -7.93 12.93
N ASP A 75 11.42 -7.92 11.61
CA ASP A 75 12.45 -8.21 10.63
C ASP A 75 13.46 -7.06 10.54
N HIS A 76 14.60 -7.24 11.19
CA HIS A 76 15.69 -6.26 11.19
C HIS A 76 16.35 -6.05 9.82
N ALA A 77 16.03 -6.87 8.81
CA ALA A 77 16.48 -6.63 7.43
C ALA A 77 15.75 -5.46 6.78
N TYR A 78 14.59 -5.04 7.29
CA TYR A 78 13.78 -3.97 6.71
C TYR A 78 13.58 -2.80 7.67
N ALA A 79 13.37 -1.62 7.08
CA ALA A 79 12.91 -0.44 7.80
C ALA A 79 11.40 -0.27 7.65
N TYR A 80 10.72 0.00 8.75
CA TYR A 80 9.26 0.16 8.80
C TYR A 80 8.91 1.61 9.11
N HIS A 81 8.21 2.27 8.19
CA HIS A 81 7.89 3.69 8.27
C HIS A 81 6.39 3.93 8.25
N ASP A 82 5.91 4.80 9.15
CA ASP A 82 4.49 5.19 9.19
C ASP A 82 4.18 6.24 8.11
N TYR A 83 3.69 5.75 6.98
CA TYR A 83 3.35 6.55 5.82
C TYR A 83 2.04 7.33 6.04
N ALA A 84 1.15 6.84 6.91
CA ALA A 84 -0.08 7.57 7.24
C ALA A 84 0.28 8.89 7.94
N LYS A 85 1.21 8.84 8.89
CA LYS A 85 1.75 10.04 9.55
C LYS A 85 2.61 10.88 8.61
N LYS A 86 3.55 10.27 7.87
CA LYS A 86 4.43 10.96 6.90
C LYS A 86 3.65 11.85 5.94
N PHE A 87 2.52 11.35 5.44
CA PHE A 87 1.70 12.07 4.46
C PHE A 87 0.49 12.80 5.05
N GLY A 88 0.25 12.69 6.37
CA GLY A 88 -0.88 13.32 7.05
C GLY A 88 -2.25 12.82 6.55
N VAL A 89 -2.38 11.50 6.34
CA VAL A 89 -3.62 10.85 5.87
C VAL A 89 -4.24 9.91 6.91
N GLU A 90 -3.66 9.81 8.10
CA GLU A 90 -4.20 9.05 9.22
C GLU A 90 -5.64 9.50 9.55
N GLY A 91 -6.55 8.54 9.72
CA GLY A 91 -7.95 8.78 10.03
C GLY A 91 -8.82 9.24 8.85
N LEU A 92 -8.24 9.54 7.68
CA LEU A 92 -9.01 9.94 6.50
C LEU A 92 -9.80 8.76 5.93
N ALA A 93 -11.01 9.06 5.43
CA ALA A 93 -11.83 8.08 4.74
C ALA A 93 -11.32 7.84 3.32
N ILE A 94 -11.18 6.56 2.95
CA ILE A 94 -10.77 6.12 1.61
C ILE A 94 -11.98 6.19 0.69
N LYS A 95 -11.88 6.99 -0.37
CA LYS A 95 -12.88 7.08 -1.45
C LYS A 95 -12.75 5.90 -2.42
N SER A 96 -11.52 5.54 -2.78
CA SER A 96 -11.22 4.37 -3.60
C SER A 96 -9.80 3.87 -3.40
N ALA A 97 -9.62 2.56 -3.57
CA ALA A 97 -8.32 1.91 -3.68
C ALA A 97 -8.31 1.08 -4.96
N SER A 98 -7.35 1.31 -5.85
CA SER A 98 -7.31 0.69 -7.18
C SER A 98 -5.90 0.56 -7.71
N CYS A 99 -5.70 -0.40 -8.60
CA CYS A 99 -4.51 -0.46 -9.45
C CYS A 99 -4.89 -0.14 -10.89
N LYS A 100 -4.02 0.59 -11.59
CA LYS A 100 -4.07 0.73 -13.04
C LYS A 100 -2.66 0.98 -13.56
N ASP A 101 -2.27 0.28 -14.63
CA ASP A 101 -0.99 0.48 -15.33
C ASP A 101 0.22 0.45 -14.38
N ASN A 102 0.23 -0.49 -13.43
CA ASN A 102 1.26 -0.65 -12.37
C ASN A 102 1.37 0.51 -11.39
N GLU A 103 0.29 1.28 -11.22
CA GLU A 103 0.17 2.24 -10.14
C GLU A 103 -0.96 1.82 -9.19
N ILE A 104 -0.64 1.64 -7.91
CA ILE A 104 -1.65 1.43 -6.88
C ILE A 104 -1.96 2.78 -6.23
N VAL A 105 -3.22 3.19 -6.33
CA VAL A 105 -3.71 4.50 -5.89
C VAL A 105 -4.69 4.32 -4.73
N LEU A 106 -4.42 5.00 -3.61
CA LEU A 106 -5.37 5.26 -2.53
C LEU A 106 -5.87 6.70 -2.68
N GLU A 107 -7.12 6.88 -3.07
CA GLU A 107 -7.78 8.19 -3.10
C GLU A 107 -8.63 8.35 -1.83
N PHE A 108 -8.48 9.47 -1.15
CA PHE A 108 -9.21 9.83 0.07
C PHE A 108 -10.36 10.80 -0.27
N GLU A 109 -11.39 10.84 0.59
CA GLU A 109 -12.54 11.75 0.42
C GLU A 109 -12.16 13.24 0.43
N THR A 110 -10.97 13.58 0.96
CA THR A 110 -10.40 14.93 0.90
C THR A 110 -9.90 15.33 -0.50
N GLY A 111 -9.85 14.40 -1.45
CA GLY A 111 -9.24 14.56 -2.77
C GLY A 111 -7.75 14.23 -2.81
N THR A 112 -7.10 14.09 -1.65
CA THR A 112 -5.72 13.61 -1.54
C THR A 112 -5.60 12.21 -2.10
N LYS A 113 -4.49 11.92 -2.78
CA LYS A 113 -4.13 10.60 -3.27
C LYS A 113 -2.74 10.20 -2.79
N LEU A 114 -2.58 8.93 -2.43
CA LEU A 114 -1.27 8.29 -2.32
C LEU A 114 -1.12 7.32 -3.48
N VAL A 115 0.02 7.40 -4.18
CA VAL A 115 0.30 6.58 -5.36
C VAL A 115 1.60 5.83 -5.13
N LEU A 116 1.51 4.49 -5.14
CA LEU A 116 2.66 3.59 -5.24
C LEU A 116 2.89 3.27 -6.71
N LYS A 117 4.10 3.54 -7.20
CA LYS A 117 4.51 3.33 -8.60
C LYS A 117 6.01 3.03 -8.68
N TYR A 118 6.50 2.59 -9.83
CA TYR A 118 7.93 2.58 -10.11
C TYR A 118 8.47 4.01 -10.24
N LYS A 119 9.70 4.25 -9.77
CA LYS A 119 10.40 5.53 -9.94
C LYS A 119 10.71 5.79 -11.40
N ASP A 120 11.20 4.77 -12.08
CA ASP A 120 11.39 4.76 -13.52
C ASP A 120 10.30 3.87 -14.16
N PRO A 121 9.37 4.43 -14.96
CA PRO A 121 8.29 3.66 -15.57
C PRO A 121 8.77 2.63 -16.61
N GLU A 122 10.02 2.72 -17.06
CA GLU A 122 10.64 1.77 -17.99
C GLU A 122 11.43 0.66 -17.26
N ASP A 123 11.63 0.77 -15.94
CA ASP A 123 12.35 -0.21 -15.11
C ASP A 123 11.41 -0.91 -14.10
N TRP A 124 10.85 -2.05 -14.53
CA TRP A 124 9.89 -2.82 -13.73
C TRP A 124 10.53 -3.73 -12.68
N GLU A 125 11.86 -3.82 -12.65
CA GLU A 125 12.63 -4.45 -11.57
C GLU A 125 13.26 -3.38 -10.66
N GLY A 126 13.03 -2.11 -10.99
CA GLY A 126 13.60 -0.96 -10.33
C GLY A 126 12.93 -0.59 -9.02
N TYR A 127 13.33 0.56 -8.51
CA TYR A 127 12.83 1.09 -7.25
C TYR A 127 11.42 1.62 -7.39
N THR A 128 10.60 1.35 -6.38
CA THR A 128 9.28 1.97 -6.24
C THR A 128 9.41 3.33 -5.55
N GLU A 129 8.35 4.12 -5.60
CA GLU A 129 8.16 5.28 -4.76
C GLU A 129 6.70 5.40 -4.32
N MET A 130 6.48 5.99 -3.14
CA MET A 130 5.17 6.46 -2.74
C MET A 130 5.15 7.98 -2.79
N ILE A 131 4.23 8.52 -3.58
CA ILE A 131 4.03 9.97 -3.69
C ILE A 131 2.65 10.38 -3.19
N LYS A 132 2.57 11.58 -2.62
CA LYS A 132 1.31 12.23 -2.29
C LYS A 132 0.95 13.24 -3.38
N ILE A 133 -0.27 13.13 -3.89
CA ILE A 133 -0.88 14.09 -4.82
C ILE A 133 -2.08 14.71 -4.10
N GLY A 134 -2.23 16.03 -4.14
CA GLY A 134 -3.31 16.73 -3.45
C GLY A 134 -3.55 18.09 -4.05
#